data_AF-A0A1H2IN84-F1
#
_entry.id   AF-A0A1H2IN84-F1
#
_cell.length_a   1.000
_cell.length_b   1.000
_cell.length_c   1.000
_cell.angle_alpha   90.00
_cell.angle_beta   90.00
_cell.angle_gamma   90.00
#
_symmetry.space_group_name_H-M   'P 1'
#
loop_
_entity.id
_entity.type
_entity.pdbx_description
1 polymer ?
#
loop_
_entity_poly.entity_id
_entity_poly.type
_entity_poly.pdbx_seq_one_letter_code
_entity_poly.pdbx_strand_id
1 'polypeptide(L)'
;MTDDLTSTGEQSPAEVGDPPAPVPVDPEAVVADHRRLVGYVGGGEDPEYPADVLAMAMVLRIEKSDPPDRTDLLTAAARAVALLCLDHRAAGDGPWASAMDDWCNARIRKIARRARGSQWAAAQEVWGVTATEGDAEARAFVPGRVGDLDRRVKKLQIGGTEVDGRLPTEAPGHGVVLWTNPGLDMTVGKLAAQVGHASMLAAKLLTADEAIRWRIAECPLAVREATPERWRALLDADAAGAAVAVRDAGFTEIAPGSVTVIAEIIRN
;
A
#
# COMPACT_ATOMS: atom_id res chain seq x y z
N MET A 1 -35.90 -13.89 56.29
CA MET A 1 -34.94 -12.85 56.68
C MET A 1 -33.57 -13.36 56.24
N THR A 2 -33.31 -13.27 54.92
CA THR A 2 -32.56 -12.18 54.22
C THR A 2 -31.06 -12.29 54.48
N ASP A 3 -30.17 -12.20 53.51
CA ASP A 3 -30.13 -12.55 52.09
C ASP A 3 -28.63 -12.50 51.76
N ASP A 4 -28.20 -13.37 50.87
CA ASP A 4 -26.82 -13.52 50.41
C ASP A 4 -26.44 -12.30 49.53
N LEU A 5 -25.38 -11.57 49.86
CA LEU A 5 -24.87 -10.45 49.04
C LEU A 5 -23.48 -10.81 48.51
N THR A 6 -23.50 -11.45 47.35
CA THR A 6 -22.37 -11.57 46.43
C THR A 6 -21.96 -10.18 45.94
N SER A 7 -20.74 -9.77 46.28
CA SER A 7 -20.11 -8.56 45.74
C SER A 7 -19.70 -8.82 44.29
N THR A 8 -20.52 -8.37 43.36
CA THR A 8 -20.15 -8.23 41.94
C THR A 8 -19.25 -7.00 41.80
N GLY A 9 -17.94 -7.21 41.65
CA GLY A 9 -17.02 -6.16 41.23
C GLY A 9 -17.28 -5.80 39.77
N GLU A 10 -17.92 -4.65 39.52
CA GLU A 10 -17.93 -4.01 38.21
C GLU A 10 -16.48 -3.64 37.83
N GLN A 11 -15.93 -4.33 36.84
CA GLN A 11 -14.70 -3.90 36.17
C GLN A 11 -15.05 -2.66 35.36
N SER A 12 -14.45 -1.54 35.74
CA SER A 12 -14.52 -0.29 34.99
C SER A 12 -14.02 -0.52 33.56
N PRO A 13 -14.69 0.00 32.51
CA PRO A 13 -14.23 -0.15 31.14
C PRO A 13 -12.82 0.42 31.01
N ALA A 14 -11.93 -0.32 30.37
CA ALA A 14 -10.60 0.19 30.02
C ALA A 14 -10.77 1.49 29.23
N GLU A 15 -10.20 2.58 29.76
CA GLU A 15 -10.14 3.86 29.05
C GLU A 15 -9.47 3.63 27.70
N VAL A 16 -10.25 3.75 26.64
CA VAL A 16 -9.74 3.80 25.27
C VAL A 16 -8.94 5.09 25.19
N GLY A 17 -7.62 4.99 25.24
CA GLY A 17 -6.72 6.13 25.16
C GLY A 17 -7.02 6.96 23.91
N ASP A 18 -6.85 8.27 24.01
CA ASP A 18 -7.07 9.19 22.89
C ASP A 18 -6.36 8.70 21.62
N PRO A 19 -6.98 8.81 20.44
CA PRO A 19 -6.34 8.45 19.20
C PRO A 19 -5.03 9.25 19.06
N PRO A 20 -3.96 8.64 18.52
CA PRO A 20 -2.70 9.34 18.34
C PRO A 20 -2.91 10.62 17.53
N ALA A 21 -2.23 11.69 17.93
CA ALA A 21 -2.32 12.97 17.23
C ALA A 21 -2.00 12.79 15.73
N PRO A 22 -2.72 13.49 14.82
CA PRO A 22 -2.47 13.37 13.40
C PRO A 22 -1.01 13.70 13.08
N VAL A 23 -0.38 12.88 12.23
CA VAL A 23 0.98 13.11 11.76
C VAL A 23 1.01 14.45 11.00
N PRO A 24 1.86 15.42 11.39
CA PRO A 24 1.95 16.70 10.69
C PRO A 24 2.23 16.49 9.20
N VAL A 25 1.45 17.14 8.34
CA VAL A 25 1.68 17.18 6.90
C VAL A 25 2.43 18.45 6.57
N ASP A 26 3.63 18.31 6.02
CA ASP A 26 4.42 19.41 5.47
C ASP A 26 4.15 19.52 3.95
N PRO A 27 3.48 20.59 3.48
CA PRO A 27 3.18 20.76 2.06
C PRO A 27 4.43 20.80 1.18
N GLU A 28 5.54 21.38 1.63
CA GLU A 28 6.76 21.47 0.82
C GLU A 28 7.39 20.10 0.61
N ALA A 29 7.41 19.29 1.68
CA ALA A 29 7.82 17.89 1.61
C ALA A 29 6.94 17.08 0.65
N VAL A 30 5.61 17.24 0.72
CA VAL A 30 4.68 16.55 -0.18
C VAL A 30 4.93 16.95 -1.65
N VAL A 31 5.23 18.22 -1.93
CA VAL A 31 5.56 18.68 -3.29
C VAL A 31 6.87 18.07 -3.79
N ALA A 32 7.89 17.97 -2.93
CA ALA A 32 9.17 17.35 -3.28
C ALA A 32 8.98 15.85 -3.60
N ASP A 33 8.26 15.14 -2.74
CA ASP A 33 7.94 13.72 -2.94
C ASP A 33 7.06 13.50 -4.17
N HIS A 34 6.04 14.31 -4.37
CA HIS A 34 5.19 14.28 -5.57
C HIS A 34 6.04 14.42 -6.83
N ARG A 35 6.99 15.36 -6.87
CA ARG A 35 7.92 15.54 -7.99
C ARG A 35 8.76 14.28 -8.24
N ARG A 36 9.27 13.63 -7.18
CA ARG A 36 10.00 12.35 -7.27
C ARG A 36 9.12 11.26 -7.91
N LEU A 37 7.87 11.13 -7.49
CA LEU A 37 6.92 10.16 -8.04
C LEU A 37 6.53 10.46 -9.49
N VAL A 38 6.33 11.73 -9.83
CA VAL A 38 6.04 12.17 -11.20
C VAL A 38 7.22 11.88 -12.12
N GLY A 39 8.45 12.10 -11.66
CA GLY A 39 9.68 11.85 -12.41
C GLY A 39 10.02 10.36 -12.60
N TYR A 40 9.43 9.46 -11.82
CA TYR A 40 9.67 8.02 -11.96
C TYR A 40 9.18 7.50 -13.32
N VAL A 41 10.09 7.02 -14.16
CA VAL A 41 9.77 6.43 -15.48
C VAL A 41 9.92 4.91 -15.52
N GLY A 42 10.41 4.30 -14.45
CA GLY A 42 10.76 2.88 -14.40
C GLY A 42 12.02 2.54 -15.20
N GLY A 43 12.37 1.25 -15.22
CA GLY A 43 13.37 0.73 -16.18
C GLY A 43 14.83 0.69 -15.75
N GLY A 44 15.14 0.81 -14.45
CA GLY A 44 16.50 0.54 -13.96
C GLY A 44 16.96 -0.90 -14.25
N GLU A 45 18.28 -1.10 -14.36
CA GLU A 45 18.87 -2.45 -14.45
C GLU A 45 18.93 -3.12 -13.08
N ASP A 46 18.88 -4.45 -13.07
CA ASP A 46 19.10 -5.19 -11.84
C ASP A 46 20.60 -5.23 -11.52
N PRO A 47 20.98 -5.07 -10.24
CA PRO A 47 22.35 -5.29 -9.83
C PRO A 47 22.74 -6.76 -10.04
N GLU A 48 24.04 -7.02 -10.19
CA GLU A 48 24.58 -8.37 -10.40
C GLU A 48 24.13 -9.36 -9.30
N TYR A 49 24.15 -8.92 -8.04
CA TYR A 49 23.79 -9.76 -6.91
C TYR A 49 22.31 -9.55 -6.51
N PRO A 50 21.50 -10.63 -6.41
CA PRO A 50 20.10 -10.51 -6.02
C PRO A 50 19.87 -9.88 -4.63
N ALA A 51 20.86 -9.92 -3.75
CA ALA A 51 20.79 -9.28 -2.43
C ALA A 51 20.85 -7.74 -2.50
N ASP A 52 21.42 -7.19 -3.57
CA ASP A 52 21.54 -5.75 -3.82
C ASP A 52 20.28 -5.12 -4.40
N VAL A 53 19.34 -5.95 -4.87
CA VAL A 53 18.06 -5.49 -5.37
C VAL A 53 17.36 -4.62 -4.31
N LEU A 54 16.95 -3.42 -4.71
CA LEU A 54 16.15 -2.53 -3.87
C LEU A 54 14.67 -2.91 -3.94
N ALA A 55 14.05 -3.10 -2.79
CA ALA A 55 12.63 -3.43 -2.69
C ALA A 55 11.97 -2.70 -1.52
N MET A 56 10.73 -2.28 -1.75
CA MET A 56 9.81 -1.92 -0.68
C MET A 56 9.13 -3.19 -0.20
N ALA A 57 9.50 -3.67 0.99
CA ALA A 57 8.72 -4.71 1.65
C ALA A 57 7.39 -4.13 2.15
N MET A 58 6.38 -4.98 2.25
CA MET A 58 5.15 -4.69 2.99
C MET A 58 4.68 -5.92 3.75
N VAL A 59 3.91 -5.70 4.80
CA VAL A 59 3.30 -6.75 5.61
C VAL A 59 1.80 -6.52 5.69
N LEU A 60 1.05 -7.56 5.34
CA LEU A 60 -0.39 -7.68 5.48
C LEU A 60 -0.71 -8.30 6.85
N ARG A 61 -1.55 -7.66 7.67
CA ARG A 61 -2.02 -8.27 8.92
C ARG A 61 -3.11 -9.28 8.59
N ILE A 62 -2.81 -10.56 8.78
CA ILE A 62 -3.76 -11.65 8.48
C ILE A 62 -3.80 -12.57 9.70
N GLU A 63 -4.76 -12.33 10.59
CA GLU A 63 -5.01 -13.17 11.76
C GLU A 63 -5.63 -14.51 11.33
N LYS A 64 -5.37 -15.57 12.11
CA LYS A 64 -5.85 -16.92 11.75
C LYS A 64 -7.35 -17.08 12.00
N SER A 65 -7.81 -16.57 13.14
CA SER A 65 -9.18 -16.74 13.62
C SER A 65 -10.14 -15.73 13.02
N ASP A 66 -9.62 -14.62 12.52
CA ASP A 66 -10.38 -13.48 12.05
C ASP A 66 -9.64 -12.83 10.85
N PRO A 67 -9.61 -13.50 9.69
CA PRO A 67 -8.96 -12.96 8.51
C PRO A 67 -9.70 -11.70 8.01
N PRO A 68 -8.98 -10.67 7.54
CA PRO A 68 -9.60 -9.43 7.08
C PRO A 68 -10.34 -9.61 5.74
N ASP A 69 -11.25 -8.67 5.43
CA ASP A 69 -11.82 -8.57 4.10
C ASP A 69 -10.74 -8.27 3.04
N ARG A 70 -10.85 -8.91 1.87
CA ARG A 70 -9.90 -8.76 0.77
C ARG A 70 -9.80 -7.33 0.25
N THR A 71 -10.93 -6.62 0.12
CA THR A 71 -10.97 -5.24 -0.42
C THR A 71 -10.31 -4.28 0.55
N ASP A 72 -10.65 -4.39 1.82
CA ASP A 72 -10.09 -3.56 2.88
C ASP A 72 -8.59 -3.79 3.01
N LEU A 73 -8.14 -5.06 3.00
CA LEU A 73 -6.72 -5.39 3.09
C LEU A 73 -5.90 -4.82 1.92
N LEU A 74 -6.42 -4.92 0.69
CA LEU A 74 -5.75 -4.37 -0.50
C LEU A 74 -5.75 -2.84 -0.49
N THR A 75 -6.83 -2.22 -0.01
CA THR A 75 -6.93 -0.77 0.16
C THR A 75 -5.95 -0.26 1.20
N ALA A 76 -5.87 -0.91 2.37
CA ALA A 76 -4.88 -0.63 3.40
C ALA A 76 -3.44 -0.77 2.86
N ALA A 77 -3.14 -1.82 2.09
CA ALA A 77 -1.82 -2.02 1.48
C ALA A 77 -1.45 -0.90 0.51
N ALA A 78 -2.37 -0.51 -0.37
CA ALA A 78 -2.20 0.61 -1.28
C ALA A 78 -2.01 1.94 -0.53
N ARG A 79 -2.87 2.22 0.45
CA ARG A 79 -2.80 3.45 1.26
C ARG A 79 -1.50 3.55 2.04
N ALA A 80 -1.02 2.46 2.65
CA ALA A 80 0.25 2.43 3.36
C ALA A 80 1.44 2.82 2.47
N VAL A 81 1.46 2.37 1.21
CA VAL A 81 2.49 2.76 0.24
C VAL A 81 2.35 4.22 -0.17
N ALA A 82 1.14 4.68 -0.51
CA ALA A 82 0.91 6.08 -0.88
C ALA A 82 1.32 7.05 0.23
N LEU A 83 0.94 6.74 1.48
CA LEU A 83 1.29 7.53 2.65
C LEU A 83 2.79 7.56 2.90
N LEU A 84 3.48 6.41 2.81
CA LEU A 84 4.95 6.36 2.94
C LEU A 84 5.65 7.17 1.87
N CYS A 85 5.19 7.06 0.62
CA CYS A 85 5.76 7.77 -0.51
C CYS A 85 5.59 9.29 -0.45
N LEU A 86 4.66 9.80 0.37
CA LEU A 86 4.37 11.23 0.59
C LEU A 86 4.56 11.62 2.07
N ASP A 87 5.40 10.88 2.79
CA ASP A 87 5.72 11.15 4.20
C ASP A 87 6.86 12.16 4.27
N HIS A 88 6.75 13.19 5.11
CA HIS A 88 7.79 14.23 5.20
C HIS A 88 9.19 13.67 5.52
N ARG A 89 9.29 12.49 6.14
CA ARG A 89 10.58 11.81 6.39
C ARG A 89 11.25 11.29 5.13
N ALA A 90 10.53 11.16 4.02
CA ALA A 90 11.00 10.77 2.70
C ALA A 90 11.49 11.93 1.83
N ALA A 91 11.32 13.18 2.29
CA ALA A 91 11.72 14.37 1.55
C ALA A 91 12.91 15.08 2.20
N GLY A 92 13.60 15.93 1.43
CA GLY A 92 14.67 16.81 1.92
C GLY A 92 15.76 16.05 2.67
N ASP A 93 16.14 16.56 3.85
CA ASP A 93 17.11 15.91 4.76
C ASP A 93 16.46 14.84 5.66
N GLY A 94 15.25 14.40 5.32
CA GLY A 94 14.51 13.38 6.05
C GLY A 94 15.25 12.04 6.08
N PRO A 95 15.11 11.25 7.16
CA PRO A 95 15.89 10.02 7.35
C PRO A 95 15.57 8.92 6.32
N TRP A 96 14.50 9.05 5.53
CA TRP A 96 14.09 8.08 4.51
C TRP A 96 14.39 8.57 3.09
N ALA A 97 14.81 9.83 2.92
CA ALA A 97 14.93 10.46 1.60
C ALA A 97 15.87 9.72 0.65
N SER A 98 17.12 9.49 1.07
CA SER A 98 18.11 8.75 0.26
C SER A 98 17.62 7.36 -0.13
N ALA A 99 16.99 6.63 0.79
CA ALA A 99 16.49 5.29 0.49
C ALA A 99 15.35 5.31 -0.53
N MET A 100 14.49 6.33 -0.47
CA MET A 100 13.40 6.54 -1.43
C MET A 100 13.93 6.97 -2.80
N ASP A 101 14.94 7.84 -2.86
CA ASP A 101 15.61 8.23 -4.10
C ASP A 101 16.29 7.04 -4.78
N ASP A 102 17.10 6.28 -4.03
CA ASP A 102 17.79 5.10 -4.54
C ASP A 102 16.80 4.08 -5.11
N TRP A 103 15.71 3.82 -4.39
CA TRP A 103 14.68 2.88 -4.83
C TRP A 103 13.89 3.39 -6.04
N CYS A 104 13.54 4.68 -6.09
CA CYS A 104 12.86 5.28 -7.24
C CYS A 104 13.76 5.34 -8.49
N ASN A 105 15.08 5.42 -8.33
CA ASN A 105 16.04 5.37 -9.42
C ASN A 105 16.38 3.93 -9.87
N ALA A 106 15.99 2.93 -9.10
CA ALA A 106 16.19 1.52 -9.42
C ALA A 106 14.99 0.88 -10.15
N ARG A 107 15.11 -0.41 -10.46
CA ARG A 107 13.97 -1.23 -10.89
C ARG A 107 13.06 -1.52 -9.70
N ILE A 108 12.03 -0.70 -9.51
CA ILE A 108 11.13 -0.78 -8.36
C ILE A 108 10.53 -2.18 -8.19
N ARG A 109 10.73 -2.74 -7.00
CA ARG A 109 10.06 -3.94 -6.51
C ARG A 109 9.27 -3.69 -5.26
N LYS A 110 8.18 -4.44 -5.12
CA LYS A 110 7.37 -4.53 -3.91
C LYS A 110 7.20 -5.99 -3.53
N ILE A 111 7.38 -6.30 -2.25
CA ILE A 111 7.32 -7.69 -1.74
C ILE A 111 6.33 -7.72 -0.57
N ALA A 112 5.17 -8.33 -0.79
CA ALA A 112 4.21 -8.58 0.27
C ALA A 112 4.58 -9.80 1.09
N ARG A 113 4.39 -9.69 2.39
CA ARG A 113 4.49 -10.74 3.39
C ARG A 113 3.26 -10.68 4.27
N ARG A 114 3.04 -11.70 5.09
CA ARG A 114 2.01 -11.65 6.13
C ARG A 114 2.58 -11.75 7.53
N ALA A 115 1.89 -11.12 8.47
CA ALA A 115 2.15 -11.25 9.90
C ALA A 115 0.84 -11.32 10.67
N ARG A 116 0.96 -11.75 11.94
CA ARG A 116 -0.15 -11.87 12.89
C ARG A 116 0.37 -11.79 14.32
N GLY A 117 -0.48 -11.41 15.27
CA GLY A 117 -0.13 -11.35 16.70
C GLY A 117 1.21 -10.67 16.97
N SER A 118 2.11 -11.35 17.70
CA SER A 118 3.42 -10.78 18.06
C SER A 118 4.34 -10.49 16.87
N GLN A 119 4.18 -11.16 15.73
CA GLN A 119 4.92 -10.85 14.51
C GLN A 119 4.46 -9.53 13.90
N TRP A 120 3.15 -9.24 13.96
CA TRP A 120 2.60 -7.95 13.53
C TRP A 120 3.05 -6.83 14.45
N ALA A 121 2.98 -7.04 15.77
CA ALA A 121 3.48 -6.08 16.75
C ALA A 121 4.98 -5.75 16.53
N ALA A 122 5.83 -6.77 16.35
CA ALA A 122 7.25 -6.56 16.07
C ALA A 122 7.51 -5.85 14.74
N ALA A 123 6.63 -5.99 13.75
CA ALA A 123 6.76 -5.29 12.47
C ALA A 123 6.54 -3.78 12.60
N GLN A 124 5.76 -3.31 13.60
CA GLN A 124 5.55 -1.88 13.84
C GLN A 124 6.83 -1.14 14.25
N GLU A 125 7.80 -1.86 14.81
CA GLU A 125 9.08 -1.31 15.28
C GLU A 125 10.11 -1.09 14.16
N VAL A 126 9.79 -1.44 12.91
CA VAL A 126 10.64 -1.20 11.73
C VAL A 126 10.12 0.02 11.00
N TRP A 127 11.00 0.90 10.52
CA TRP A 127 10.61 2.13 9.83
C TRP A 127 9.66 1.87 8.66
N GLY A 128 8.58 2.64 8.62
CA GLY A 128 7.49 2.44 7.69
C GLY A 128 6.21 3.12 8.16
N VAL A 129 5.15 2.91 7.39
CA VAL A 129 3.81 3.45 7.63
C VAL A 129 2.79 2.32 7.63
N THR A 130 1.92 2.31 8.64
CA THR A 130 0.76 1.43 8.70
C THR A 130 -0.47 2.22 8.27
N ALA A 131 -1.33 1.61 7.47
CA ALA A 131 -2.65 2.14 7.15
C ALA A 131 -3.71 1.12 7.53
N THR A 132 -4.89 1.63 7.84
CA THR A 132 -6.06 0.87 8.24
C THR A 132 -7.22 1.21 7.33
N GLU A 133 -7.92 0.19 6.85
CA GLU A 133 -9.19 0.29 6.11
C GLU A 133 -10.15 -0.72 6.75
N GLY A 134 -11.33 -0.26 7.20
CA GLY A 134 -12.18 -1.10 8.05
C GLY A 134 -11.39 -1.68 9.24
N ASP A 135 -11.43 -3.01 9.39
CA ASP A 135 -10.63 -3.75 10.39
C ASP A 135 -9.30 -4.29 9.83
N ALA A 136 -9.02 -4.05 8.54
CA ALA A 136 -7.83 -4.53 7.88
C ALA A 136 -6.66 -3.56 8.04
N GLU A 137 -5.46 -4.10 8.25
CA GLU A 137 -4.24 -3.31 8.38
C GLU A 137 -3.12 -3.84 7.48
N ALA A 138 -2.35 -2.92 6.92
CA ALA A 138 -1.13 -3.23 6.20
C ALA A 138 -0.05 -2.19 6.49
N ARG A 139 1.21 -2.63 6.45
CA ARG A 139 2.37 -1.80 6.70
C ARG A 139 3.33 -1.83 5.53
N ALA A 140 3.67 -0.67 4.98
CA ALA A 140 4.76 -0.50 4.02
C ALA A 140 6.03 -0.12 4.78
N PHE A 141 7.18 -0.68 4.40
CA PHE A 141 8.48 -0.35 5.00
C PHE A 141 9.27 0.59 4.10
N VAL A 142 10.16 1.38 4.70
CA VAL A 142 11.14 2.16 3.95
C VAL A 142 11.94 1.19 3.06
N PRO A 143 12.06 1.45 1.75
CA PRO A 143 12.73 0.53 0.84
C PRO A 143 14.22 0.42 1.16
N GLY A 144 14.81 -0.71 0.75
CA GLY A 144 16.23 -0.97 0.91
C GLY A 144 16.66 -2.25 0.20
N ARG A 145 17.93 -2.62 0.35
CA ARG A 145 18.48 -3.84 -0.24
C ARG A 145 17.78 -5.07 0.35
N VAL A 146 17.39 -6.02 -0.49
CA VAL A 146 16.74 -7.27 -0.07
C VAL A 146 17.60 -8.06 0.92
N GLY A 147 18.93 -8.01 0.77
CA GLY A 147 19.89 -8.64 1.68
C GLY A 147 19.82 -8.09 3.12
N ASP A 148 19.58 -6.79 3.23
CA ASP A 148 19.68 -5.99 4.47
C ASP A 148 18.35 -5.82 5.19
N LEU A 149 17.28 -6.43 4.68
CA LEU A 149 15.95 -6.38 5.27
C LEU A 149 15.97 -6.80 6.76
N ASP A 150 15.39 -5.95 7.62
CA ASP A 150 15.33 -6.16 9.06
C ASP A 150 14.84 -7.58 9.40
N ARG A 151 15.54 -8.26 10.33
CA ARG A 151 15.25 -9.66 10.71
C ARG A 151 13.81 -9.87 11.15
N ARG A 152 13.16 -8.85 11.73
CA ARG A 152 11.73 -8.88 12.13
C ARG A 152 10.82 -9.09 10.92
N VAL A 153 11.16 -8.51 9.76
CA VAL A 153 10.40 -8.61 8.50
C VAL A 153 10.90 -9.76 7.62
N LYS A 154 12.22 -9.97 7.54
CA LYS A 154 12.85 -11.00 6.69
C LYS A 154 12.35 -12.41 6.99
N LYS A 155 12.06 -12.72 8.26
CA LYS A 155 11.53 -14.02 8.71
C LYS A 155 10.05 -14.25 8.38
N LEU A 156 9.31 -13.22 8.00
CA LEU A 156 7.89 -13.32 7.69
C LEU A 156 7.69 -14.01 6.34
N GLN A 157 6.64 -14.81 6.22
CA GLN A 157 6.42 -15.60 4.99
C GLN A 157 5.81 -14.72 3.90
N ILE A 158 6.29 -14.94 2.67
CA ILE A 158 5.77 -14.29 1.45
C ILE A 158 4.46 -14.96 1.02
N GLY A 159 4.33 -16.28 1.20
CA GLY A 159 3.12 -17.04 0.88
C GLY A 159 2.10 -17.11 2.03
N GLY A 160 0.91 -17.66 1.72
CA GLY A 160 -0.20 -17.80 2.66
C GLY A 160 -0.97 -16.51 2.92
N THR A 161 -0.95 -15.59 1.95
CA THR A 161 -1.61 -14.28 1.99
C THR A 161 -3.08 -14.31 1.62
N GLU A 162 -3.59 -15.48 1.23
CA GLU A 162 -4.95 -15.60 0.71
C GLU A 162 -5.98 -15.33 1.81
N VAL A 163 -6.96 -14.51 1.46
CA VAL A 163 -8.14 -14.17 2.25
C VAL A 163 -9.35 -14.20 1.33
N ASP A 164 -10.52 -14.49 1.91
CA ASP A 164 -11.77 -14.54 1.17
C ASP A 164 -12.30 -13.15 0.82
N GLY A 165 -13.22 -13.10 -0.13
CA GLY A 165 -13.86 -11.86 -0.59
C GLY A 165 -13.62 -11.60 -2.08
N ARG A 166 -14.43 -10.71 -2.63
CA ARG A 166 -14.33 -10.24 -4.02
C ARG A 166 -14.25 -8.73 -4.02
N LEU A 167 -13.44 -8.20 -4.93
CA LEU A 167 -13.38 -6.76 -5.13
C LEU A 167 -14.71 -6.29 -5.75
N PRO A 168 -15.27 -5.16 -5.29
CA PRO A 168 -16.40 -4.54 -5.96
C PRO A 168 -16.02 -4.11 -7.38
N THR A 169 -17.01 -4.05 -8.26
CA THR A 169 -16.81 -3.60 -9.66
C THR A 169 -17.30 -2.18 -9.90
N GLU A 170 -18.14 -1.69 -8.99
CA GLU A 170 -18.77 -0.38 -9.05
C GLU A 170 -17.74 0.72 -8.77
N ALA A 171 -17.62 1.64 -9.71
CA ALA A 171 -16.79 2.83 -9.55
C ALA A 171 -17.30 3.68 -8.37
N PRO A 172 -16.41 4.20 -7.50
CA PRO A 172 -16.81 5.22 -6.54
C PRO A 172 -17.21 6.51 -7.26
N GLY A 173 -17.92 7.41 -6.57
CA GLY A 173 -18.39 8.66 -7.18
C GLY A 173 -17.27 9.63 -7.55
N HIS A 174 -16.15 9.61 -6.84
CA HIS A 174 -14.97 10.44 -7.10
C HIS A 174 -13.73 9.86 -6.40
N GLY A 175 -12.54 10.37 -6.74
CA GLY A 175 -11.28 10.07 -6.07
C GLY A 175 -10.34 9.15 -6.85
N VAL A 176 -9.28 8.69 -6.17
CA VAL A 176 -8.30 7.75 -6.73
C VAL A 176 -8.89 6.35 -6.75
N VAL A 177 -8.85 5.70 -7.91
CA VAL A 177 -9.32 4.30 -8.07
C VAL A 177 -8.21 3.46 -8.67
N LEU A 178 -7.96 2.31 -8.07
CA LEU A 178 -7.01 1.30 -8.53
C LEU A 178 -7.81 0.11 -9.08
N TRP A 179 -7.88 0.03 -10.40
CA TRP A 179 -8.61 -1.01 -11.12
C TRP A 179 -7.73 -2.22 -11.37
N THR A 180 -8.13 -3.39 -10.91
CA THR A 180 -7.42 -4.66 -11.12
C THR A 180 -7.84 -5.32 -12.42
N ASN A 181 -6.91 -5.99 -13.09
CA ASN A 181 -7.17 -6.70 -14.34
C ASN A 181 -8.08 -7.92 -14.11
N PRO A 182 -9.28 -8.00 -14.71
CA PRO A 182 -10.19 -9.14 -14.53
C PRO A 182 -9.72 -10.43 -15.22
N GLY A 183 -8.74 -10.35 -16.12
CA GLY A 183 -8.20 -11.47 -16.86
C GLY A 183 -6.99 -12.14 -16.21
N LEU A 184 -6.54 -11.67 -15.05
CA LEU A 184 -5.37 -12.21 -14.35
C LEU A 184 -5.77 -12.73 -12.97
N ASP A 185 -5.56 -14.03 -12.76
CA ASP A 185 -5.65 -14.61 -11.42
C ASP A 185 -4.36 -14.29 -10.65
N MET A 186 -4.50 -13.67 -9.48
CA MET A 186 -3.38 -13.24 -8.65
C MET A 186 -3.66 -13.58 -7.20
N THR A 187 -2.65 -14.15 -6.55
CA THR A 187 -2.64 -14.27 -5.09
C THR A 187 -2.80 -12.90 -4.44
N VAL A 188 -3.45 -12.84 -3.28
CA VAL A 188 -3.69 -11.57 -2.56
C VAL A 188 -2.38 -10.83 -2.30
N GLY A 189 -1.31 -11.53 -1.93
CA GLY A 189 0.00 -10.92 -1.71
C GLY A 189 0.60 -10.27 -2.95
N LYS A 190 0.47 -10.90 -4.13
CA LYS A 190 0.93 -10.29 -5.38
C LYS A 190 0.07 -9.09 -5.73
N LEU A 191 -1.26 -9.22 -5.60
CA LEU A 191 -2.16 -8.10 -5.88
C LEU A 191 -1.90 -6.92 -4.94
N ALA A 192 -1.63 -7.16 -3.65
CA ALA A 192 -1.23 -6.13 -2.69
C ALA A 192 0.03 -5.36 -3.13
N ALA A 193 1.05 -6.07 -3.63
CA ALA A 193 2.23 -5.44 -4.20
C ALA A 193 1.90 -4.59 -5.44
N GLN A 194 1.00 -5.06 -6.31
CA GLN A 194 0.59 -4.33 -7.52
C GLN A 194 -0.26 -3.11 -7.21
N VAL A 195 -1.26 -3.18 -6.31
CA VAL A 195 -2.03 -2.01 -5.89
C VAL A 195 -1.17 -1.02 -5.10
N GLY A 196 -0.20 -1.51 -4.32
CA GLY A 196 0.85 -0.66 -3.75
C GLY A 196 1.64 0.08 -4.83
N HIS A 197 2.01 -0.58 -5.94
CA HIS A 197 2.66 0.09 -7.07
C HIS A 197 1.73 1.12 -7.72
N ALA A 198 0.48 0.75 -8.03
CA ALA A 198 -0.47 1.62 -8.68
C ALA A 198 -0.78 2.87 -7.83
N SER A 199 -0.87 2.74 -6.50
CA SER A 199 -1.10 3.87 -5.60
C SER A 199 0.02 4.93 -5.67
N MET A 200 1.27 4.49 -5.81
CA MET A 200 2.42 5.36 -6.01
C MET A 200 2.33 6.07 -7.38
N LEU A 201 1.94 5.34 -8.43
CA LEU A 201 1.80 5.92 -9.76
C LEU A 201 0.61 6.87 -9.88
N ALA A 202 -0.46 6.67 -9.10
CA ALA A 202 -1.63 7.55 -9.08
C ALA A 202 -1.26 9.02 -8.81
N ALA A 203 -0.16 9.28 -8.08
CA ALA A 203 0.37 10.62 -7.88
C ALA A 203 0.66 11.37 -9.19
N LYS A 204 0.97 10.67 -10.29
CA LYS A 204 1.17 11.25 -11.64
C LYS A 204 -0.09 11.88 -12.22
N LEU A 205 -1.26 11.44 -11.79
CA LEU A 205 -2.55 11.95 -12.25
C LEU A 205 -3.08 13.10 -11.38
N LEU A 206 -2.37 13.41 -10.29
CA LEU A 206 -2.67 14.51 -9.38
C LEU A 206 -1.75 15.69 -9.67
N THR A 207 -2.30 16.90 -9.61
CA THR A 207 -1.46 18.10 -9.47
C THR A 207 -0.79 18.13 -8.09
N ALA A 208 0.22 18.99 -7.90
CA ALA A 208 0.88 19.13 -6.60
C ALA A 208 -0.11 19.52 -5.48
N ASP A 209 -1.02 20.45 -5.76
CA ASP A 209 -2.07 20.86 -4.81
C ASP A 209 -3.07 19.73 -4.51
N GLU A 210 -3.36 18.89 -5.51
CA GLU A 210 -4.17 17.68 -5.32
C GLU A 210 -3.45 16.65 -4.48
N ALA A 211 -2.15 16.45 -4.69
CA ALA A 211 -1.34 15.55 -3.88
C ALA A 211 -1.25 16.00 -2.42
N ILE A 212 -1.12 17.31 -2.15
CA ILE A 212 -1.19 17.89 -0.80
C ILE A 212 -2.55 17.57 -0.16
N ARG A 213 -3.66 17.89 -0.84
CA ARG A 213 -5.01 17.62 -0.31
C ARG A 213 -5.25 16.13 -0.10
N TRP A 214 -4.80 15.29 -1.03
CA TRP A 214 -4.88 13.84 -0.94
C TRP A 214 -4.10 13.33 0.27
N ARG A 215 -2.88 13.82 0.50
CA ARG A 215 -2.06 13.45 1.65
C ARG A 215 -2.65 13.91 2.98
N ILE A 216 -3.22 15.11 3.05
CA ILE A 216 -3.91 15.62 4.24
C ILE A 216 -5.11 14.74 4.59
N ALA A 217 -5.84 14.27 3.58
CA ALA A 217 -6.97 13.35 3.76
C ALA A 217 -6.54 11.88 4.02
N GLU A 218 -5.25 11.63 4.26
CA GLU A 218 -4.68 10.29 4.45
C GLU A 218 -4.77 9.36 3.23
N CYS A 219 -4.58 9.95 2.05
CA CYS A 219 -4.52 9.29 0.75
C CYS A 219 -5.73 8.37 0.46
N PRO A 220 -6.98 8.86 0.53
CA PRO A 220 -8.16 8.04 0.29
C PRO A 220 -8.14 7.48 -1.14
N LEU A 221 -8.38 6.18 -1.28
CA LEU A 221 -8.42 5.49 -2.57
C LEU A 221 -9.35 4.28 -2.48
N ALA A 222 -9.80 3.80 -3.63
CA ALA A 222 -10.59 2.59 -3.75
C ALA A 222 -9.87 1.55 -4.60
N VAL A 223 -9.88 0.28 -4.18
CA VAL A 223 -9.47 -0.86 -5.03
C VAL A 223 -10.74 -1.50 -5.62
N ARG A 224 -10.76 -1.72 -6.93
CA ARG A 224 -11.90 -2.29 -7.67
C ARG A 224 -11.43 -3.30 -8.69
N GLU A 225 -12.25 -4.30 -8.97
CA GLU A 225 -12.06 -5.15 -10.14
C GLU A 225 -12.75 -4.52 -11.35
N ALA A 226 -12.04 -4.35 -12.46
CA ALA A 226 -12.66 -3.81 -13.66
C ALA A 226 -13.51 -4.88 -14.35
N THR A 227 -14.64 -4.49 -14.95
CA THR A 227 -15.27 -5.34 -15.97
C THR A 227 -14.39 -5.39 -17.23
N PRO A 228 -14.54 -6.38 -18.12
CA PRO A 228 -13.80 -6.44 -19.38
C PRO A 228 -13.92 -5.16 -20.22
N GLU A 229 -15.11 -4.57 -20.26
CA GLU A 229 -15.39 -3.32 -20.99
C GLU A 229 -14.69 -2.13 -20.33
N ARG A 230 -14.76 -2.02 -19.00
CA ARG A 230 -14.06 -0.98 -18.23
C ARG A 230 -12.56 -1.09 -18.40
N TRP A 231 -12.03 -2.32 -18.38
CA TRP A 231 -10.61 -2.58 -18.57
C TRP A 231 -10.09 -2.11 -19.93
N ARG A 232 -10.83 -2.39 -21.01
CA ARG A 232 -10.51 -1.85 -22.35
C ARG A 232 -10.46 -0.32 -22.35
N ALA A 233 -11.46 0.34 -21.77
CA ALA A 233 -11.49 1.80 -21.70
C ALA A 233 -10.32 2.37 -20.87
N LEU A 234 -9.92 1.69 -19.79
CA LEU A 234 -8.77 2.08 -18.97
C LEU A 234 -7.44 1.92 -19.72
N LEU A 235 -7.29 0.89 -20.56
CA LEU A 235 -6.12 0.74 -21.42
C LEU A 235 -6.03 1.88 -22.45
N ASP A 236 -7.14 2.27 -23.05
CA ASP A 236 -7.20 3.42 -23.96
C ASP A 236 -6.86 4.74 -23.23
N ALA A 237 -7.36 4.90 -21.99
CA ALA A 237 -7.06 6.06 -21.15
C ALA A 237 -5.58 6.11 -20.73
N ASP A 238 -4.97 4.97 -20.41
CA ASP A 238 -3.53 4.84 -20.13
C ASP A 238 -2.69 5.23 -21.35
N ALA A 239 -3.06 4.75 -22.55
CA ALA A 239 -2.40 5.15 -23.80
C ALA A 239 -2.54 6.66 -24.10
N ALA A 240 -3.63 7.28 -23.67
CA ALA A 240 -3.87 8.72 -23.78
C ALA A 240 -3.25 9.55 -22.64
N GLY A 241 -2.65 8.93 -21.62
CA GLY A 241 -2.09 9.60 -20.44
C GLY A 241 -3.13 10.10 -19.43
N ALA A 242 -4.39 9.68 -19.54
CA ALA A 242 -5.47 10.01 -18.60
C ALA A 242 -5.60 9.01 -17.44
N ALA A 243 -4.98 7.84 -17.58
CA ALA A 243 -4.82 6.84 -16.52
C ALA A 243 -3.35 6.38 -16.51
N VAL A 244 -2.94 5.61 -15.49
CA VAL A 244 -1.57 5.09 -15.42
C VAL A 244 -1.55 3.62 -15.02
N ALA A 245 -0.98 2.80 -15.88
CA ALA A 245 -0.90 1.36 -15.73
C ALA A 245 0.38 0.89 -15.04
N VAL A 246 0.24 -0.09 -14.16
CA VAL A 246 1.33 -0.94 -13.70
C VAL A 246 1.52 -2.07 -14.72
N ARG A 247 2.75 -2.26 -15.19
CA ARG A 247 3.13 -3.36 -16.08
C ARG A 247 4.07 -4.29 -15.33
N ASP A 248 3.70 -5.57 -15.22
CA ASP A 248 4.56 -6.53 -14.54
C ASP A 248 5.85 -6.75 -15.34
N ALA A 249 6.98 -6.60 -14.66
CA ALA A 249 8.29 -6.66 -15.29
C ALA A 249 8.80 -8.10 -15.50
N GLY A 250 7.95 -9.13 -15.26
CA GLY A 250 8.25 -10.53 -15.52
C GLY A 250 8.90 -11.29 -14.37
N PHE A 251 8.79 -10.81 -13.12
CA PHE A 251 9.28 -11.51 -11.93
C PHE A 251 8.18 -12.30 -11.20
N THR A 252 7.00 -12.37 -11.80
CA THR A 252 5.89 -13.17 -11.34
C THR A 252 5.58 -14.26 -12.35
N GLU A 253 4.66 -15.16 -12.01
CA GLU A 253 4.14 -16.17 -12.95
C GLU A 253 3.25 -15.57 -14.06
N ILE A 254 3.02 -14.26 -14.02
CA ILE A 254 2.26 -13.51 -15.02
C ILE A 254 3.18 -13.23 -16.22
N ALA A 255 2.63 -13.33 -17.43
CA ALA A 255 3.38 -13.04 -18.65
C ALA A 255 4.04 -11.64 -18.56
N PRO A 256 5.35 -11.51 -18.84
CA PRO A 256 6.04 -10.22 -18.80
C PRO A 256 5.34 -9.18 -19.68
N GLY A 257 5.22 -7.96 -19.18
CA GLY A 257 4.53 -6.85 -19.87
C GLY A 257 3.01 -6.82 -19.65
N SER A 258 2.45 -7.80 -18.93
CA SER A 258 1.02 -7.77 -18.59
C SER A 258 0.67 -6.56 -17.74
N VAL A 259 -0.44 -5.91 -18.08
CA VAL A 259 -1.00 -4.83 -17.26
C VAL A 259 -1.76 -5.44 -16.09
N THR A 260 -1.37 -5.11 -14.86
CA THR A 260 -1.93 -5.74 -13.65
C THR A 260 -2.97 -4.86 -12.97
N VAL A 261 -2.67 -3.58 -12.81
CA VAL A 261 -3.53 -2.59 -12.17
C VAL A 261 -3.41 -1.27 -12.93
N ILE A 262 -4.52 -0.55 -13.11
CA ILE A 262 -4.55 0.79 -13.70
C ILE A 262 -5.11 1.76 -12.67
N ALA A 263 -4.35 2.81 -12.37
CA ALA A 263 -4.82 3.92 -11.54
C ALA A 263 -5.54 4.96 -12.40
N GLU A 264 -6.65 5.49 -11.88
CA GLU A 264 -7.47 6.52 -12.49
C GLU A 264 -7.91 7.52 -11.42
N ILE A 265 -8.16 8.78 -11.81
CA ILE A 265 -8.81 9.77 -10.96
C ILE A 265 -10.22 10.02 -11.49
N ILE A 266 -11.24 9.62 -10.73
CA ILE A 266 -12.62 9.98 -11.02
C ILE A 266 -12.84 11.40 -10.49
N ARG A 267 -13.07 12.32 -11.42
CA ARG A 267 -13.31 13.74 -11.14
C ARG A 267 -14.81 13.96 -10.92
N ASN A 268 -15.14 14.83 -9.96
CA ASN A 268 -16.52 15.23 -9.65
C ASN A 268 -17.00 16.36 -10.57
#